data_AF-A0AAE3RQH7-F1
#
_entry.id   AF-A0AAE3RQH7-F1
#
_cell.length_a   1.000
_cell.length_b   1.000
_cell.length_c   1.000
_cell.angle_alpha   90.00
_cell.angle_beta   90.00
_cell.angle_gamma   90.00
#
_symmetry.space_group_name_H-M   'P 1'
#
loop_
_entity.id
_entity.type
_entity.pdbx_description
1 polymer ?
#
loop_
_entity_poly.entity_id
_entity_poly.type
_entity_poly.pdbx_seq_one_letter_code
_entity_poly.pdbx_strand_id
1 'polypeptide(L)'
;MYATAKEIIAKLQKMNPDEKVLVRVWYKSDVQELAIDRNMPQVSASEAESTLALIDRTHDGDIGINWDVVQSGIETVRSGQI
;
A
#
# COMPACT_ATOMS: atom_id res chain seq x y z
N MET A 1 8.79 -5.88 20.12
CA MET A 1 9.36 -6.95 19.28
C MET A 1 9.08 -6.58 17.83
N TYR A 2 10.06 -6.08 17.08
CA TYR A 2 9.86 -5.76 15.66
C TYR A 2 10.24 -6.98 14.84
N ALA A 3 9.25 -7.76 14.40
CA ALA A 3 9.45 -8.78 13.39
C ALA A 3 9.19 -8.15 12.02
N THR A 4 10.07 -8.40 11.06
CA THR A 4 9.84 -8.03 9.66
C THR A 4 8.62 -8.76 9.11
N ALA A 5 7.96 -8.22 8.08
CA ALA A 5 6.83 -8.88 7.42
C ALA A 5 7.18 -10.33 6.98
N LYS A 6 8.42 -10.55 6.52
CA LYS A 6 8.93 -11.88 6.14
C LYS A 6 8.95 -12.85 7.32
N GLU A 7 9.39 -12.40 8.50
CA GLU A 7 9.41 -13.24 9.71
C GLU A 7 8.01 -13.55 10.22
N ILE A 8 7.06 -12.61 10.08
CA ILE A 8 5.66 -12.81 10.43
C ILE A 8 5.04 -13.87 9.50
N ILE A 9 5.19 -13.72 8.18
CA ILE A 9 4.71 -14.69 7.19
C ILE A 9 5.29 -16.09 7.50
N ALA A 10 6.60 -16.19 7.72
CA ALA A 10 7.24 -17.48 7.99
C ALA A 10 6.72 -18.15 9.28
N LYS A 11 6.35 -17.36 10.30
CA LYS A 11 5.70 -17.89 11.51
C LYS A 11 4.27 -18.34 11.23
N LEU A 12 3.47 -17.53 10.55
CA LEU A 12 2.07 -17.86 10.24
C LEU A 12 1.97 -19.10 9.34
N GLN A 13 2.83 -19.22 8.33
CA GLN A 13 2.87 -20.38 7.43
C GLN A 13 3.24 -21.68 8.15
N LYS A 14 4.02 -21.62 9.25
CA LYS A 14 4.31 -22.79 10.09
C LYS A 14 3.11 -23.18 10.96
N MET A 15 2.32 -22.19 11.40
CA MET A 15 1.13 -22.43 12.21
C MET A 15 -0.03 -22.99 11.38
N ASN A 16 -0.11 -22.60 10.10
CA ASN A 16 -1.12 -23.11 9.18
C ASN A 16 -0.47 -23.45 7.82
N PRO A 17 0.08 -24.67 7.67
CA PRO A 17 0.85 -25.05 6.47
C PRO A 17 -0.02 -25.22 5.22
N ASP A 18 -1.32 -25.46 5.39
CA ASP A 18 -2.25 -25.70 4.28
C ASP A 18 -2.77 -24.38 3.66
N GLU A 19 -2.66 -23.26 4.38
CA GLU A 19 -3.06 -21.94 3.91
C GLU A 19 -1.87 -21.12 3.43
N LYS A 20 -2.05 -20.29 2.41
CA LYS A 20 -1.01 -19.35 1.95
C LYS A 20 -1.15 -18.00 2.62
N VAL A 21 -0.07 -17.52 3.22
CA VAL A 21 -0.01 -16.19 3.84
C VAL A 21 0.86 -15.25 3.01
N LEU A 22 0.29 -14.11 2.64
CA LEU A 22 0.98 -13.05 1.91
C LEU A 22 0.75 -11.72 2.62
N VAL A 23 1.81 -10.94 2.78
CA VAL A 23 1.74 -9.56 3.30
C VAL A 23 2.62 -8.69 2.42
N ARG A 24 2.07 -7.55 2.01
CA ARG A 24 2.82 -6.47 1.36
C ARG A 24 2.60 -5.19 2.16
N VAL A 25 3.69 -4.48 2.41
CA VAL A 25 3.69 -3.14 2.99
C VAL A 25 3.90 -2.13 1.87
N TRP A 26 3.25 -0.98 2.00
CA TRP A 26 3.30 0.10 1.03
C TRP A 26 4.17 1.23 1.55
N TYR A 27 5.14 1.64 0.74
CA TYR A 27 5.99 2.80 0.99
C TYR A 27 5.78 3.86 -0.08
N LYS A 28 6.32 5.06 0.14
CA LYS A 28 6.30 6.14 -0.85
C LYS A 28 6.86 5.71 -2.21
N SER A 29 7.93 4.92 -2.20
CA SER A 29 8.54 4.40 -3.44
C SER A 29 7.57 3.53 -4.23
N ASP A 30 6.76 2.67 -3.58
CA ASP A 30 5.76 1.85 -4.27
C ASP A 30 4.70 2.71 -4.98
N VAL A 31 4.28 3.82 -4.37
CA VAL A 31 3.32 4.76 -4.97
C VAL A 31 3.91 5.43 -6.21
N GLN A 32 5.20 5.80 -6.15
CA GLN A 32 5.90 6.44 -7.26
C GLN A 32 6.16 5.44 -8.40
N GLU A 33 6.57 4.21 -8.07
CA GLU A 33 6.74 3.11 -9.03
C GLU A 33 5.41 2.77 -9.73
N LEU A 34 4.30 2.73 -8.98
CA LEU A 34 2.98 2.52 -9.58
C LEU A 34 2.66 3.56 -10.66
N ALA A 35 2.99 4.83 -10.42
CA ALA A 35 2.75 5.88 -11.40
C ALA A 35 3.57 5.66 -12.68
N ILE A 36 4.79 5.13 -12.57
CA ILE A 36 5.62 4.75 -13.72
C ILE A 36 4.97 3.56 -14.46
N ASP A 37 4.63 2.50 -13.72
CA ASP A 37 4.05 1.27 -14.27
C ASP A 37 2.71 1.52 -14.98
N ARG A 38 1.91 2.46 -14.49
CA ARG A 38 0.60 2.84 -15.04
C ARG A 38 0.68 4.01 -16.02
N ASN A 39 1.88 4.48 -16.36
CA ASN A 39 2.10 5.62 -17.27
C ASN A 39 1.33 6.89 -16.85
N MET A 40 1.27 7.15 -15.55
CA MET A 40 0.68 8.33 -14.93
C MET A 40 1.72 9.46 -14.83
N PRO A 41 1.30 10.73 -14.67
CA PRO A 41 2.20 11.82 -14.33
C PRO A 41 3.02 11.50 -13.08
N GLN A 42 4.30 11.90 -13.06
CA GLN A 42 5.23 11.65 -11.96
C GLN A 42 4.63 12.08 -10.61
N VAL A 43 4.76 11.21 -9.61
CA VAL A 43 4.30 11.48 -8.23
C VAL A 43 5.49 11.97 -7.40
N SER A 44 5.36 13.16 -6.81
CA SER A 44 6.35 13.70 -5.87
C SER A 44 6.31 12.95 -4.53
N ALA A 45 7.38 13.06 -3.73
CA ALA A 45 7.43 12.42 -2.41
C ALA A 45 6.33 12.93 -1.46
N SER A 46 5.93 14.21 -1.57
CA SER A 46 4.84 14.79 -0.78
C SER A 46 3.46 14.31 -1.23
N GLU A 47 3.24 14.15 -2.53
CA GLU A 47 2.00 13.53 -3.05
C GLU A 47 1.90 12.06 -2.62
N ALA A 48 3.01 11.30 -2.67
CA ALA A 48 3.04 9.92 -2.21
C ALA A 48 2.73 9.79 -0.71
N GLU A 49 3.31 10.66 0.12
CA GLU A 49 2.99 10.74 1.55
C GLU A 49 1.50 11.05 1.78
N SER A 50 0.98 12.07 1.08
CA SER A 50 -0.43 12.47 1.21
C SER A 50 -1.39 11.38 0.74
N THR A 51 -1.00 10.61 -0.28
CA THR A 51 -1.76 9.45 -0.78
C THR A 51 -1.86 8.36 0.28
N LEU A 52 -0.73 7.98 0.90
CA LEU A 52 -0.73 6.96 1.95
C LEU A 52 -1.48 7.43 3.19
N ALA A 53 -1.33 8.70 3.58
CA ALA A 53 -2.06 9.28 4.71
C ALA A 53 -3.59 9.33 4.46
N LEU A 54 -4.02 9.60 3.22
CA LEU A 54 -5.44 9.54 2.85
C LEU A 54 -5.98 8.12 2.96
N ILE A 55 -5.26 7.13 2.43
CA ILE A 55 -5.67 5.72 2.47
C ILE A 55 -5.75 5.22 3.91
N ASP A 56 -4.73 5.50 4.74
CA ASP A 56 -4.72 5.13 6.17
C ASP A 56 -5.95 5.67 6.93
N ARG A 57 -6.37 6.90 6.61
CA ARG A 57 -7.53 7.54 7.24
C ARG A 57 -8.88 7.00 6.77
N THR A 58 -8.97 6.48 5.54
CA THR A 58 -10.26 6.25 4.86
C THR A 58 -10.54 4.80 4.47
N HIS A 59 -9.51 3.97 4.39
CA HIS A 59 -9.63 2.58 3.98
C HIS A 59 -9.97 1.67 5.16
N ASP A 60 -10.80 0.67 4.93
CA ASP A 60 -11.14 -0.34 5.93
C ASP A 60 -9.91 -1.23 6.20
N GLY A 61 -9.42 -1.21 7.44
CA GLY A 61 -8.24 -1.98 7.87
C GLY A 61 -8.42 -3.49 7.81
N ASP A 62 -9.66 -3.99 7.73
CA ASP A 62 -9.95 -5.41 7.53
C ASP A 62 -9.81 -5.84 6.05
N ILE A 63 -9.68 -4.88 5.13
CA ILE A 63 -9.52 -5.10 3.69
C ILE A 63 -8.10 -4.74 3.25
N GLY A 64 -7.42 -5.64 2.54
CA GLY A 64 -6.09 -5.36 2.00
C GLY A 64 -6.07 -4.19 0.99
N ILE A 65 -4.97 -3.43 0.99
CA ILE A 65 -4.74 -2.35 0.03
C ILE A 65 -4.11 -2.93 -1.23
N ASN A 66 -4.81 -2.86 -2.36
CA ASN A 66 -4.29 -3.22 -3.67
C ASN A 66 -3.86 -1.98 -4.48
N TRP A 67 -3.33 -2.20 -5.68
CA TRP A 67 -2.87 -1.11 -6.55
C TRP A 67 -3.96 -0.12 -6.95
N ASP A 68 -5.21 -0.57 -7.11
CA ASP A 68 -6.31 0.29 -7.55
C ASP A 68 -6.73 1.25 -6.43
N VAL A 69 -6.66 0.82 -5.16
CA VAL A 69 -6.82 1.70 -3.99
C VAL A 69 -5.74 2.79 -3.98
N VAL A 70 -4.48 2.41 -4.24
CA VAL A 70 -3.38 3.38 -4.31
C VAL A 70 -3.58 4.37 -5.46
N GLN A 71 -3.96 3.89 -6.65
CA GLN A 71 -4.25 4.75 -7.79
C GLN A 71 -5.39 5.74 -7.48
N SER A 72 -6.50 5.25 -6.91
CA SER A 72 -7.62 6.10 -6.50
C SER A 72 -7.19 7.16 -5.48
N GLY A 73 -6.30 6.81 -4.56
CA GLY A 73 -5.72 7.76 -3.61
C GLY A 73 -4.92 8.88 -4.29
N ILE A 74 -4.08 8.55 -5.27
CA ILE A 74 -3.30 9.53 -6.05
C ILE A 74 -4.25 10.50 -6.77
N GLU A 75 -5.26 9.97 -7.46
CA GLU A 75 -6.24 10.77 -8.20
C GLU A 75 -7.02 11.70 -7.27
N THR A 76 -7.41 11.21 -6.09
CA THR A 76 -8.13 12.00 -5.08
C THR A 76 -7.27 13.15 -4.56
N VAL A 77 -6.03 12.89 -4.16
CA VAL A 77 -5.08 13.92 -3.70
C VAL A 77 -4.89 15.01 -4.76
N ARG A 78 -4.74 14.62 -6.03
CA ARG A 78 -4.57 15.56 -7.14
C ARG A 78 -5.81 16.38 -7.46
N SER A 79 -6.99 15.80 -7.29
CA SER A 79 -8.26 16.51 -7.48
C SER A 79 -8.57 17.53 -6.37
N GLY A 80 -7.83 17.50 -5.25
CA GLY A 80 -8.07 18.34 -4.09
C GLY A 80 -9.32 17.95 -3.27
N GLN A 81 -9.88 16.76 -3.52
CA GLN A 81 -11.03 16.20 -2.80
C GLN A 81 -10.59 15.52 -1.48
N ILE A 82 -9.85 16.25 -0.64
CA ILE A 82 -9.19 15.72 0.57
C ILE A 82 -9.94 16.07 1.86
#